data_AF-A0A1A9HNT0-F1
#
_entry.id   AF-A0A1A9HNT0-F1
#
_cell.length_a   1.000
_cell.length_b   1.000
_cell.length_c   1.000
_cell.angle_alpha   90.00
_cell.angle_beta   90.00
_cell.angle_gamma   90.00
#
_symmetry.space_group_name_H-M   'P 1'
#
loop_
_entity.id
_entity.type
_entity.pdbx_description
1 polymer ?
#
loop_
_entity_poly.entity_id
_entity_poly.type
_entity_poly.pdbx_seq_one_letter_code
_entity_poly.pdbx_strand_id
1 'polypeptide(L)'
;MTQSFEPQPPDVVLDPQREAGLRTVGIISYALHAVVAIGALLPGVQASIVLLIVAVIVDLVKRDEAAGTWQATHFSWRLRSVLWCGILYVVTIPLWFLFIIPGWIAWCLISIWFLYRIVRGWLAMNDRRPMPL
;
A
#
# COMPACT_ATOMS: atom_id res chain seq x y z
N MET A 1 5.29 -41.61 -4.07
CA MET A 1 4.16 -40.74 -3.68
C MET A 1 4.74 -39.38 -3.29
N THR A 2 4.84 -38.45 -4.23
CA THR A 2 5.24 -37.06 -3.96
C THR A 2 3.98 -36.27 -3.70
N GLN A 3 3.67 -35.99 -2.43
CA GLN A 3 2.64 -35.00 -2.12
C GLN A 3 3.19 -33.63 -2.53
N SER A 4 2.68 -33.09 -3.63
CA SER A 4 2.91 -31.72 -4.01
C SER A 4 2.38 -30.83 -2.89
N PHE A 5 3.29 -30.08 -2.25
CA PHE A 5 2.94 -28.97 -1.37
C PHE A 5 2.28 -27.89 -2.24
N GLU A 6 0.98 -28.04 -2.50
CA GLU A 6 0.19 -26.91 -2.95
C GLU A 6 0.08 -25.95 -1.78
N PRO A 7 0.49 -24.67 -1.93
CA PRO A 7 0.30 -23.69 -0.88
C PRO A 7 -1.19 -23.62 -0.58
N GLN A 8 -1.58 -24.03 0.63
CA GLN A 8 -2.96 -23.91 1.07
C GLN A 8 -3.33 -22.43 0.96
N PRO A 9 -4.40 -22.08 0.22
CA PRO A 9 -4.89 -20.72 0.22
C PRO A 9 -5.18 -20.29 1.66
N PRO A 10 -5.10 -19.00 2.00
CA PRO A 10 -5.34 -18.53 3.36
C PRO A 10 -6.73 -18.99 3.87
N ASP A 11 -6.73 -20.01 4.73
CA ASP A 11 -7.90 -20.85 5.07
C ASP A 11 -8.78 -20.32 6.22
N VAL A 12 -8.65 -19.05 6.59
CA VAL A 12 -9.61 -18.44 7.52
C VAL A 12 -10.89 -18.09 6.75
N VAL A 13 -11.87 -18.99 6.82
CA VAL A 13 -13.22 -18.73 6.32
C VAL A 13 -13.90 -17.73 7.25
N LEU A 14 -13.98 -16.48 6.79
CA LEU A 14 -14.72 -15.42 7.49
C LEU A 14 -16.22 -15.58 7.24
N ASP A 15 -17.03 -15.09 8.18
CA ASP A 15 -18.44 -14.85 7.86
C ASP A 15 -18.55 -13.80 6.73
N PRO A 16 -19.61 -13.86 5.89
CA PRO A 16 -19.72 -12.97 4.72
C PRO A 16 -19.72 -11.47 5.07
N GLN A 17 -20.20 -11.10 6.26
CA GLN A 17 -20.29 -9.71 6.68
C GLN A 17 -18.90 -9.16 7.06
N ARG A 18 -18.08 -9.95 7.76
CA ARG A 18 -16.70 -9.62 8.09
C ARG A 18 -15.82 -9.56 6.84
N GLU A 19 -16.01 -10.49 5.90
CA GLU A 19 -15.30 -10.47 4.61
C GLU A 19 -15.58 -9.17 3.83
N ALA A 20 -16.86 -8.80 3.72
CA ALA A 20 -17.28 -7.57 3.05
C ALA A 20 -16.78 -6.31 3.77
N GLY A 21 -16.74 -6.33 5.11
CA GLY A 21 -16.20 -5.25 5.93
C GLY A 21 -14.72 -5.03 5.68
N LEU A 22 -13.90 -6.09 5.73
CA LEU A 22 -12.47 -6.01 5.46
C LEU A 22 -12.17 -5.53 4.03
N ARG A 23 -12.97 -5.97 3.05
CA ARG A 23 -12.85 -5.50 1.66
C ARG A 23 -13.16 -4.00 1.57
N THR A 24 -14.24 -3.55 2.19
CA THR A 24 -14.63 -2.13 2.23
C THR A 24 -13.53 -1.27 2.85
N VAL A 25 -13.03 -1.67 4.02
CA VAL A 25 -11.92 -0.95 4.69
C VAL A 25 -10.64 -0.99 3.85
N GLY A 26 -10.36 -2.11 3.20
CA GLY A 26 -9.22 -2.23 2.28
C GLY A 26 -9.29 -1.28 1.09
N ILE A 27 -10.49 -1.07 0.52
CA ILE A 27 -10.73 -0.09 -0.56
C ILE A 27 -10.57 1.34 -0.04
N ILE A 28 -11.15 1.65 1.12
CA ILE A 28 -11.00 2.97 1.77
C ILE A 28 -9.51 3.27 2.02
N SER A 29 -8.76 2.30 2.53
CA SER A 29 -7.32 2.46 2.73
C SER A 29 -6.57 2.71 1.42
N TYR A 30 -6.91 2.01 0.33
CA TYR A 30 -6.33 2.32 -0.99
C TYR A 30 -6.65 3.75 -1.45
N ALA A 31 -7.87 4.24 -1.19
CA ALA A 31 -8.25 5.63 -1.51
C ALA A 31 -7.43 6.64 -0.71
N LEU A 32 -7.24 6.42 0.59
CA LEU A 32 -6.41 7.27 1.43
C LEU A 32 -4.97 7.34 0.90
N HIS A 33 -4.37 6.19 0.61
CA HIS A 33 -3.02 6.13 0.05
C HIS A 33 -2.92 6.78 -1.33
N ALA A 34 -3.94 6.66 -2.19
CA ALA A 34 -3.99 7.31 -3.49
C ALA A 34 -3.99 8.84 -3.37
N VAL A 35 -4.77 9.40 -2.45
CA VAL A 35 -4.78 10.85 -2.18
C VAL A 35 -3.41 11.33 -1.75
N VAL A 36 -2.72 10.59 -0.87
CA VAL A 36 -1.35 10.91 -0.46
C VAL A 36 -0.39 10.88 -1.65
N ALA A 37 -0.42 9.81 -2.44
CA ALA A 37 0.47 9.62 -3.58
C ALA A 37 0.28 10.71 -4.66
N ILE A 38 -0.96 11.12 -4.91
CA ILE A 38 -1.27 12.21 -5.85
C ILE A 38 -0.82 13.55 -5.27
N GLY A 39 -1.05 13.81 -3.98
CA GLY A 39 -0.55 15.02 -3.31
C GLY A 39 0.98 15.13 -3.39
N ALA A 40 1.69 14.01 -3.27
CA ALA A 40 3.14 13.95 -3.41
C ALA A 40 3.68 14.22 -4.83
N LEU A 41 2.82 14.29 -5.85
CA LEU A 41 3.20 14.73 -7.21
C LEU A 41 3.11 16.24 -7.39
N LEU A 42 2.41 16.94 -6.50
CA LEU A 42 2.12 18.37 -6.60
C LEU A 42 2.93 19.15 -5.55
N PRO A 43 3.86 20.03 -5.94
CA PRO A 43 4.61 20.84 -4.98
C PRO A 43 3.66 21.73 -4.18
N GLY A 44 3.86 21.78 -2.86
CA GLY A 44 3.02 22.56 -1.93
C GLY A 44 1.76 21.85 -1.44
N VAL A 45 1.42 20.67 -1.94
CA VAL A 45 0.25 19.86 -1.50
C VAL A 45 0.70 18.71 -0.58
N GLN A 46 1.49 19.05 0.44
CA GLN A 46 2.12 18.08 1.36
C GLN A 46 1.34 17.88 2.67
N ALA A 47 0.12 18.42 2.79
CA ALA A 47 -0.80 18.17 3.91
C ALA A 47 -1.18 16.67 4.09
N SER A 48 -0.66 15.81 3.22
CA SER A 48 -0.89 14.38 3.15
C SER A 48 -0.17 13.54 4.22
N ILE A 49 0.79 14.08 4.98
CA ILE A 49 1.53 13.29 5.97
C ILE A 49 0.61 12.75 7.08
N VAL A 50 -0.28 13.60 7.61
CA VAL A 50 -1.26 13.16 8.64
C VAL A 50 -2.18 12.09 8.07
N LEU A 51 -2.64 12.28 6.83
CA LEU A 51 -3.51 11.32 6.15
C LEU A 51 -2.80 9.99 5.88
N LEU A 52 -1.52 10.02 5.55
CA LEU A 52 -0.66 8.84 5.40
C LEU A 52 -0.51 8.09 6.73
N ILE A 53 -0.29 8.81 7.83
CA ILE A 53 -0.19 8.19 9.17
C ILE A 53 -1.49 7.47 9.51
N VAL A 54 -2.65 8.11 9.29
CA VAL A 54 -3.96 7.48 9.50
C VAL A 54 -4.11 6.23 8.63
N ALA A 55 -3.76 6.32 7.35
CA ALA A 55 -3.87 5.19 6.42
C ALA A 55 -2.97 4.00 6.82
N VAL A 56 -1.75 4.28 7.29
CA VAL A 56 -0.80 3.27 7.79
C VAL A 56 -1.32 2.63 9.08
N ILE A 57 -1.88 3.40 10.01
CA ILE A 57 -2.49 2.86 11.24
C ILE A 57 -3.64 1.91 10.90
N VAL A 58 -4.54 2.31 9.99
CA VAL A 58 -5.62 1.45 9.49
C VAL A 58 -5.05 0.15 8.93
N ASP A 59 -3.99 0.24 8.13
CA ASP A 59 -3.37 -0.95 7.54
C ASP A 59 -2.73 -1.87 8.57
N LEU A 60 -2.05 -1.32 9.59
CA LEU A 60 -1.44 -2.11 10.66
C LEU A 60 -2.49 -2.87 11.46
N VAL A 61 -3.54 -2.17 11.93
CA VAL A 61 -4.60 -2.77 12.75
C VAL A 61 -5.38 -3.81 11.93
N LYS A 62 -5.76 -3.48 10.70
CA LYS A 62 -6.59 -4.36 9.88
C LYS A 62 -5.83 -5.53 9.26
N ARG A 63 -4.51 -5.44 9.10
CA ARG A 63 -3.67 -6.58 8.74
C ARG A 63 -3.81 -7.69 9.77
N ASP A 64 -3.72 -7.35 11.05
CA ASP A 64 -3.74 -8.32 12.14
C ASP A 64 -5.15 -8.91 12.32
N GLU A 65 -6.21 -8.10 12.16
CA GLU A 65 -7.60 -8.59 12.13
C GLU A 65 -7.92 -9.51 10.94
N ALA A 66 -7.21 -9.35 9.83
CA ALA A 66 -7.36 -10.12 8.59
C ALA A 66 -6.32 -11.27 8.48
N ALA A 67 -5.58 -11.56 9.55
CA ALA A 67 -4.53 -12.57 9.51
C ALA A 67 -5.05 -13.92 9.02
N GLY A 68 -4.30 -14.56 8.12
CA GLY A 68 -4.70 -15.82 7.51
C GLY A 68 -5.81 -15.70 6.46
N THR A 69 -6.12 -14.48 5.97
CA THR A 69 -7.03 -14.24 4.85
C THR A 69 -6.31 -13.58 3.67
N TRP A 70 -6.91 -13.60 2.48
CA TRP A 70 -6.33 -12.94 1.31
C TRP A 70 -6.29 -11.41 1.47
N GLN A 71 -7.18 -10.80 2.27
CA GLN A 71 -7.20 -9.36 2.53
C GLN A 71 -5.94 -8.91 3.30
N ALA A 72 -5.39 -9.72 4.21
CA ALA A 72 -4.12 -9.44 4.89
C ALA A 72 -2.96 -9.20 3.92
N THR A 73 -2.97 -9.83 2.75
CA THR A 73 -1.94 -9.63 1.73
C THR A 73 -1.95 -8.20 1.17
N HIS A 74 -3.12 -7.54 1.08
CA HIS A 74 -3.22 -6.16 0.60
C HIS A 74 -2.73 -5.16 1.65
N PHE A 75 -3.06 -5.37 2.93
CA PHE A 75 -2.55 -4.55 4.03
C PHE A 75 -1.01 -4.63 4.09
N SER A 76 -0.46 -5.85 4.00
CA SER A 76 0.99 -6.07 3.97
C SER A 76 1.65 -5.46 2.73
N TRP A 77 1.01 -5.56 1.56
CA TRP A 77 1.47 -4.95 0.31
C TRP A 77 1.58 -3.43 0.41
N ARG A 78 0.57 -2.76 0.98
CA ARG A 78 0.59 -1.30 1.16
C ARG A 78 1.65 -0.88 2.16
N LEU A 79 1.73 -1.54 3.32
CA LEU A 79 2.76 -1.26 4.33
C LEU A 79 4.19 -1.38 3.76
N ARG A 80 4.46 -2.44 2.99
CA ARG A 80 5.77 -2.62 2.32
C ARG A 80 6.03 -1.50 1.30
N SER A 81 5.01 -1.10 0.56
CA SER A 81 5.14 -0.03 -0.44
C SER A 81 5.41 1.33 0.22
N VAL A 82 4.73 1.64 1.34
CA VAL A 82 4.99 2.83 2.15
C VAL A 82 6.40 2.82 2.73
N LEU A 83 6.85 1.68 3.26
CA LEU A 83 8.20 1.51 3.79
C LEU A 83 9.26 1.79 2.72
N TRP A 84 9.13 1.20 1.54
CA TRP A 84 10.04 1.46 0.42
C TRP A 84 10.01 2.92 -0.04
N CYS A 85 8.85 3.56 -0.10
CA CYS A 85 8.76 4.99 -0.39
C CYS A 85 9.52 5.82 0.65
N GLY A 86 9.31 5.54 1.94
CA GLY A 86 9.99 6.24 3.03
C GLY A 86 11.51 6.11 2.91
N ILE A 87 12.01 4.91 2.66
CA ILE A 87 13.45 4.67 2.43
C ILE A 87 13.94 5.44 1.21
N LEU A 88 13.25 5.36 0.07
CA LEU A 88 13.66 6.04 -1.17
C LEU A 88 13.65 7.57 -1.01
N TYR A 89 12.66 8.16 -0.34
CA TYR A 89 12.63 9.59 -0.07
C TYR A 89 13.79 10.03 0.84
N VAL A 90 14.09 9.26 1.89
CA VAL A 90 15.22 9.54 2.78
C VAL A 90 16.55 9.45 2.03
N VAL A 91 16.75 8.40 1.22
CA VAL A 91 18.00 8.22 0.44
C VAL A 91 18.18 9.30 -0.63
N THR A 92 17.08 9.79 -1.21
CA THR A 92 17.13 10.82 -2.27
C THR A 92 17.06 12.25 -1.75
N ILE A 93 16.86 12.46 -0.44
CA ILE A 93 16.83 13.81 0.15
C ILE A 93 18.10 14.64 -0.12
N PRO A 94 19.34 14.08 -0.17
CA PRO A 94 20.53 14.87 -0.44
C PRO A 94 20.54 15.51 -1.83
N LEU A 95 19.80 14.94 -2.79
CA LEU A 95 19.69 15.51 -4.14
C LEU A 95 19.11 16.92 -4.12
N TRP A 96 18.23 17.25 -3.18
CA TRP A 96 17.69 18.61 -3.06
C TRP A 96 18.73 19.66 -2.68
N PHE A 97 19.75 19.28 -1.91
CA PHE A 97 20.82 20.18 -1.48
C PHE A 97 21.92 20.33 -2.54
N LEU A 98 22.13 19.30 -3.35
CA LEU A 98 23.16 19.30 -4.39
C LEU A 98 22.63 19.79 -5.74
N PHE A 99 21.41 19.36 -6.12
CA PHE A 99 20.80 19.62 -7.42
C PHE A 99 19.26 19.59 -7.36
N ILE A 100 18.61 20.77 -7.37
CA ILE A 100 17.15 20.91 -7.24
C ILE A 100 16.39 20.08 -8.30
N ILE A 101 16.82 20.10 -9.57
CA ILE A 101 16.13 19.39 -10.67
C ILE A 101 16.19 17.86 -10.51
N PRO A 102 17.37 17.23 -10.29
CA PRO A 102 17.46 15.81 -9.92
C PRO A 102 16.64 15.41 -8.70
N GLY A 103 16.60 16.24 -7.65
CA GLY A 103 15.76 15.98 -6.48
C GLY A 103 14.27 15.87 -6.85
N TRP A 104 13.81 16.83 -7.66
CA TRP A 104 12.46 16.82 -8.23
C TRP A 104 12.15 15.56 -9.04
N ILE A 105 13.02 15.21 -9.99
CA ILE A 105 12.83 14.04 -10.85
C ILE A 105 12.76 12.76 -10.00
N ALA A 106 13.69 12.59 -9.07
CA ALA A 106 13.73 11.42 -8.20
C ALA A 106 12.43 11.27 -7.38
N TRP A 107 11.98 12.36 -6.75
CA TRP A 107 10.77 12.36 -5.94
C TRP A 107 9.51 12.10 -6.79
N CYS A 108 9.40 12.68 -7.99
CA CYS A 108 8.31 12.38 -8.91
C CYS A 108 8.28 10.90 -9.32
N LEU A 109 9.45 10.30 -9.64
CA LEU A 109 9.53 8.89 -10.00
C LEU A 109 9.09 7.97 -8.85
N ILE A 110 9.50 8.28 -7.61
CA ILE A 110 9.07 7.55 -6.41
C ILE A 110 7.55 7.67 -6.23
N SER A 111 6.99 8.87 -6.35
CA SER A 111 5.55 9.11 -6.24
C SER A 111 4.75 8.35 -7.32
N ILE A 112 5.21 8.35 -8.58
CA ILE A 112 4.58 7.61 -9.68
C ILE A 112 4.65 6.09 -9.42
N TRP A 113 5.81 5.59 -9.00
CA TRP A 113 5.97 4.17 -8.64
C TRP A 113 5.01 3.77 -7.52
N PHE A 114 4.87 4.61 -6.50
CA PHE A 114 3.96 4.37 -5.39
C PHE A 114 2.49 4.36 -5.85
N LEU A 115 2.08 5.34 -6.66
CA LEU A 115 0.75 5.41 -7.23
C LEU A 115 0.43 4.17 -8.08
N TYR A 116 1.37 3.72 -8.91
CA TYR A 116 1.24 2.48 -9.65
C TYR A 116 0.98 1.27 -8.73
N ARG A 117 1.73 1.15 -7.63
CA ARG A 117 1.59 0.06 -6.65
C ARG A 117 0.22 0.06 -5.96
N ILE A 118 -0.32 1.25 -5.67
CA ILE A 118 -1.66 1.46 -5.10
C ILE A 118 -2.72 1.01 -6.10
N VAL A 119 -2.65 1.49 -7.36
CA VAL A 119 -3.62 1.13 -8.41
C VAL A 119 -3.59 -0.37 -8.68
N ARG A 120 -2.41 -0.99 -8.79
CA ARG A 120 -2.28 -2.44 -8.96
C ARG A 120 -2.97 -3.20 -7.83
N GLY A 121 -2.73 -2.80 -6.58
CA GLY A 121 -3.32 -3.45 -5.41
C GLY A 121 -4.84 -3.23 -5.30
N TRP A 122 -5.33 -2.06 -5.70
CA TRP A 122 -6.76 -1.75 -5.77
C TRP A 122 -7.45 -2.67 -6.77
N LEU A 123 -6.93 -2.77 -8.00
CA LEU A 123 -7.52 -3.60 -9.04
C LEU A 123 -7.59 -5.06 -8.61
N ALA A 124 -6.52 -5.60 -8.02
CA ALA A 124 -6.52 -6.95 -7.46
C ALA A 124 -7.58 -7.15 -6.35
N MET A 125 -7.77 -6.16 -5.47
CA MET A 125 -8.81 -6.21 -4.42
C MET A 125 -10.22 -6.22 -5.02
N ASN A 126 -10.43 -5.43 -6.09
CA ASN A 126 -11.69 -5.41 -6.80
C ASN A 126 -12.02 -6.77 -7.42
N ASP A 127 -11.01 -7.42 -8.00
CA ASP A 127 -11.07 -8.76 -8.59
C ASP A 127 -11.06 -9.89 -7.56
N ARG A 128 -11.02 -9.58 -6.25
CA ARG A 128 -10.92 -10.56 -5.14
C ARG A 128 -9.71 -11.49 -5.24
N ARG A 129 -8.57 -10.96 -5.69
CA ARG A 129 -7.31 -11.69 -5.83
C ARG A 129 -6.30 -11.23 -4.77
N PRO A 130 -5.51 -12.15 -4.18
CA PRO A 130 -4.47 -11.80 -3.22
C PRO A 130 -3.32 -11.03 -3.88
N MET A 131 -2.56 -10.30 -3.05
CA MET A 131 -1.29 -9.70 -3.42
C MET A 131 -0.11 -10.61 -3.09
N PRO A 132 1.00 -10.53 -3.84
CA PRO A 132 2.24 -11.21 -3.48
C PRO A 132 2.75 -10.75 -2.11
N LEU A 133 3.08 -11.72 -1.26
CA LEU A 133 3.70 -11.50 0.06
C LEU A 133 5.18 -11.12 -0.02
#